data_AF-A0AAW2RXQ5-F1
#
_entry.id   AF-A0AAW2RXQ5-F1
#
_cell.length_a   1.000
_cell.length_b   1.000
_cell.length_c   1.000
_cell.angle_alpha   90.00
_cell.angle_beta   90.00
_cell.angle_gamma   90.00
#
_symmetry.space_group_name_H-M   'P 1'
#
loop_
_entity.id
_entity.type
_entity.pdbx_description
1 polymer ?
#
loop_
_entity_poly.entity_id
_entity_poly.type
_entity_poly.pdbx_seq_one_letter_code
_entity_poly.pdbx_strand_id
1 'polypeptide(L)'
;MIYGKRRMRFLNKEESWHLLRDKVFGGEENSCPPQLHKAGKEIAVKCQGLPLMIIALAKHLSQAEKTAEYWEKVAEKEYWDILLQMKKCSRH
;
A
#
# COMPACT_ATOMS: atom_id res chain seq x y z
N MET A 1 0.41 -4.64 26.41
CA MET A 1 0.64 -4.66 24.94
C MET A 1 -0.57 -5.29 24.29
N ILE A 2 -1.52 -4.48 23.80
CA ILE A 2 -2.78 -4.99 23.21
C ILE A 2 -2.64 -5.08 21.69
N TYR A 3 -2.32 -6.25 21.16
CA TYR A 3 -2.61 -6.58 19.78
C TYR A 3 -4.03 -7.13 19.68
N GLY A 4 -4.83 -6.60 18.75
CA GLY A 4 -5.81 -7.42 18.05
C GLY A 4 -7.28 -7.06 18.28
N LYS A 5 -7.83 -6.29 17.32
CA LYS A 5 -8.78 -6.79 16.30
C LYS A 5 -9.05 -5.65 15.32
N ARG A 6 -8.22 -5.49 14.28
CA ARG A 6 -8.58 -4.58 13.18
C ARG A 6 -9.77 -5.21 12.45
N ARG A 7 -10.99 -4.76 12.74
CA ARG A 7 -12.12 -4.96 11.83
C ARG A 7 -11.64 -4.48 10.46
N MET A 8 -11.64 -5.35 9.46
CA MET A 8 -11.33 -4.98 8.08
C MET A 8 -12.49 -4.16 7.53
N ARG A 9 -12.60 -2.92 8.00
CA ARG A 9 -13.40 -1.90 7.34
C ARG A 9 -12.60 -1.35 6.18
N PHE A 10 -13.31 -0.85 5.17
CA PHE A 10 -12.68 -0.04 4.15
C PHE A 10 -12.07 1.19 4.82
N LEU A 11 -10.82 1.47 4.49
CA LEU A 11 -10.09 2.63 4.97
C LEU A 11 -10.37 3.81 4.05
N ASN A 12 -10.45 5.01 4.61
CA ASN A 12 -10.45 6.23 3.80
C ASN A 12 -9.07 6.46 3.17
N LYS A 13 -8.94 7.48 2.31
CA LYS A 13 -7.69 7.77 1.59
C LYS A 13 -6.51 8.03 2.53
N GLU A 14 -6.75 8.75 3.62
CA GLU A 14 -5.73 9.11 4.61
C GLU A 14 -5.31 7.91 5.46
N GLU A 15 -6.28 7.14 5.96
CA GLU A 15 -6.04 5.88 6.68
C GLU A 15 -5.30 4.87 5.80
N SER A 16 -5.63 4.81 4.50
CA SER A 16 -4.98 3.92 3.55
C SER A 16 -3.51 4.29 3.35
N TRP A 17 -3.23 5.58 3.18
CA TRP A 17 -1.86 6.09 3.07
C TRP A 17 -1.08 5.86 4.36
N HIS A 18 -1.67 6.17 5.52
CA HIS A 18 -1.05 5.95 6.81
C HIS A 18 -0.70 4.47 7.02
N LEU A 19 -1.63 3.55 6.70
CA LEU A 19 -1.36 2.11 6.80
C LEU A 19 -0.26 1.64 5.85
N LEU A 20 -0.26 2.11 4.59
CA LEU A 20 0.78 1.75 3.62
C LEU A 20 2.14 2.21 4.14
N ARG A 21 2.22 3.49 4.53
CA ARG A 21 3.43 4.12 5.05
C ARG A 21 3.96 3.40 6.30
N ASP A 22 3.09 3.13 7.27
CA ASP A 22 3.43 2.39 8.49
C ASP A 22 4.06 1.03 8.17
N LYS A 23 3.45 0.29 7.25
CA LYS A 23 3.89 -1.05 6.89
C LYS A 23 5.16 -1.07 6.05
N VAL A 24 5.45 -0.01 5.29
CA VAL A 24 6.64 0.08 4.44
C VAL A 24 7.85 0.66 5.18
N PHE A 25 7.64 1.60 6.11
CA PHE A 25 8.70 2.39 6.75
C PHE A 25 8.69 2.33 8.29
N GLY A 26 7.88 1.47 8.89
CA GLY A 26 7.93 1.21 10.35
C GLY A 26 7.22 2.25 11.23
N GLY A 27 6.32 3.07 10.68
CA GLY A 27 5.41 3.90 11.48
C GLY A 27 5.96 5.26 11.95
N GLU A 28 7.21 5.60 11.67
CA GLU A 28 7.78 6.90 12.05
C GLU A 28 7.36 8.05 11.08
N GLU A 29 7.08 9.22 11.64
CA GLU A 29 6.59 10.41 10.90
C GLU A 29 7.61 10.98 9.89
N ASN A 30 8.88 10.58 9.98
CA ASN A 30 9.94 11.00 9.06
C ASN A 30 10.61 9.85 8.28
N SER A 31 10.11 8.62 8.40
CA SER A 31 10.75 7.47 7.76
C SER A 31 10.45 7.31 6.26
N CYS A 32 9.46 8.03 5.73
CA CYS A 32 9.14 8.01 4.31
C CYS A 32 9.89 9.13 3.58
N PRO A 33 10.77 8.80 2.61
CA PRO A 33 11.45 9.80 1.78
C PRO A 33 10.42 10.68 1.03
N PRO A 34 10.58 12.02 0.99
CA PRO A 34 9.62 12.93 0.37
C PRO A 34 9.32 12.61 -1.10
N GLN A 35 10.29 12.10 -1.84
CA GLN A 35 10.12 11.70 -3.25
C GLN A 35 9.13 10.56 -3.44
N LEU A 36 8.90 9.73 -2.41
CA LEU A 36 7.98 8.60 -2.46
C LEU A 36 6.57 8.97 -2.01
N HIS A 37 6.35 10.16 -1.43
CA HIS A 37 5.04 10.57 -0.92
C HIS A 37 3.96 10.60 -1.99
N LYS A 38 4.29 11.13 -3.19
CA LYS A 38 3.32 11.27 -4.28
C LYS A 38 2.87 9.90 -4.78
N ALA A 39 3.81 9.08 -5.23
CA ALA A 39 3.52 7.73 -5.71
C ALA A 39 2.90 6.84 -4.62
N GLY A 40 3.37 6.93 -3.38
CA GLY A 40 2.80 6.20 -2.25
C GLY A 40 1.34 6.54 -1.98
N LYS A 41 0.95 7.81 -2.05
CA LYS A 41 -0.46 8.22 -1.94
C LYS A 41 -1.30 7.70 -3.10
N GLU A 42 -0.79 7.74 -4.32
CA GLU A 42 -1.48 7.19 -5.50
C GLU A 42 -1.73 5.68 -5.36
N ILE A 43 -0.72 4.93 -4.91
CA ILE A 43 -0.82 3.49 -4.62
C ILE A 43 -1.88 3.22 -3.55
N ALA A 44 -1.88 4.00 -2.46
CA ALA A 44 -2.86 3.85 -1.38
C ALA A 44 -4.30 4.12 -1.87
N VAL A 45 -4.50 5.13 -2.72
CA VAL A 45 -5.80 5.42 -3.33
C VAL A 45 -6.26 4.30 -4.26
N LYS A 46 -5.35 3.72 -5.06
CA LYS A 46 -5.64 2.60 -5.97
C LYS A 46 -6.05 1.32 -5.25
N CYS A 47 -5.64 1.15 -3.98
CA CYS A 47 -6.11 0.06 -3.13
C CYS A 47 -7.61 0.15 -2.76
N GLN A 48 -8.26 1.29 -3.02
CA GLN A 48 -9.69 1.52 -2.72
C GLN A 48 -10.08 1.21 -1.27
N GLY A 49 -9.17 1.48 -0.33
CA GLY A 49 -9.41 1.25 1.09
C GLY A 49 -9.39 -0.21 1.54
N LEU A 50 -9.04 -1.17 0.67
CA LEU A 50 -8.96 -2.59 1.05
C LEU A 50 -7.71 -2.84 1.92
N PRO A 51 -7.85 -3.14 3.23
CA PRO A 51 -6.68 -3.28 4.11
C PRO A 51 -5.75 -4.41 3.67
N LEU A 52 -6.30 -5.50 3.14
CA LEU A 52 -5.53 -6.65 2.65
C LEU A 52 -4.63 -6.27 1.46
N MET A 53 -5.17 -5.50 0.51
CA MET A 53 -4.43 -5.06 -0.67
C MET A 53 -3.29 -4.11 -0.29
N ILE A 54 -3.57 -3.17 0.63
CA ILE A 54 -2.58 -2.23 1.15
C ILE A 54 -1.44 -2.98 1.85
N ILE A 55 -1.75 -3.99 2.67
CA ILE A 55 -0.72 -4.77 3.39
C ILE A 55 0.13 -5.60 2.41
N ALA A 56 -0.47 -6.22 1.39
CA ALA A 56 0.26 -7.00 0.39
C ALA A 56 1.26 -6.12 -0.38
N LEU A 57 0.81 -4.94 -0.81
CA LEU A 57 1.66 -3.97 -1.48
C LEU A 57 2.72 -3.38 -0.56
N ALA A 58 2.36 -3.08 0.68
CA ALA A 58 3.32 -2.60 1.65
C ALA A 58 4.47 -3.60 1.85
N LYS A 59 4.13 -4.89 1.97
CA LYS A 59 5.13 -5.96 2.07
C LYS A 59 6.04 -5.97 0.83
N HIS A 60 5.46 -5.88 -0.36
CA HIS A 60 6.23 -5.82 -1.60
C HIS A 60 7.16 -4.60 -1.66
N LEU A 61 6.62 -3.40 -1.40
CA LEU A 61 7.37 -2.14 -1.40
C LEU A 61 8.41 -2.06 -0.27
N SER A 62 8.23 -2.79 0.84
CA SER A 62 9.22 -2.86 1.91
C SER A 62 10.49 -3.59 1.51
N GLN A 63 10.39 -4.51 0.53
CA GLN A 63 11.50 -5.31 0.00
C GLN A 63 12.10 -4.74 -1.29
N ALA A 64 11.43 -3.76 -1.90
CA ALA A 64 11.83 -3.15 -3.16
C ALA A 64 12.70 -1.89 -2.96
N GLU A 65 13.28 -1.42 -4.06
CA GLU A 65 14.06 -0.18 -4.09
C GLU A 65 13.19 1.03 -3.68
N LYS A 66 13.77 1.89 -2.83
CA LYS A 66 13.11 3.10 -2.32
C LYS A 66 13.37 4.29 -3.25
N THR A 67 13.19 4.08 -4.56
CA THR A 67 13.38 5.09 -5.62
C THR A 67 12.02 5.59 -6.12
N ALA A 68 11.97 6.86 -6.53
CA ALA A 68 10.74 7.45 -7.06
C ALA A 68 10.27 6.72 -8.33
N GLU A 69 11.20 6.41 -9.24
CA GLU A 69 10.93 5.70 -10.48
C GLU A 69 10.24 4.34 -10.26
N TYR A 70 10.75 3.53 -9.32
CA TYR A 70 10.13 2.24 -9.01
C TYR A 70 8.72 2.41 -8.46
N TRP A 71 8.52 3.37 -7.55
CA TRP A 71 7.23 3.62 -6.94
C TRP A 71 6.21 4.20 -7.92
N GLU A 72 6.64 5.06 -8.84
CA GLU A 72 5.82 5.57 -9.93
C GLU A 72 5.39 4.43 -10.86
N LYS A 73 6.32 3.53 -11.22
CA LYS A 73 6.00 2.31 -11.98
C LYS A 73 5.00 1.40 -11.28
N VAL A 74 5.10 1.24 -9.96
CA VAL A 74 4.10 0.50 -9.16
C VAL A 74 2.76 1.25 -9.12
N ALA A 75 2.78 2.58 -9.18
CA ALA A 75 1.59 3.40 -9.29
C ALA A 75 0.96 3.34 -10.69
N GLU A 76 1.67 2.95 -11.75
CA GLU A 76 1.14 2.81 -13.11
C GLU A 76 0.14 1.67 -13.25
N LYS A 77 -0.85 1.84 -14.14
CA LYS A 77 -1.99 0.92 -14.27
C LYS A 77 -1.59 -0.52 -14.62
N GLU A 78 -0.57 -0.69 -15.46
CA GLU A 78 -0.13 -2.00 -15.96
C GLU A 78 0.38 -2.92 -14.84
N TYR A 79 1.00 -2.33 -13.80
CA TYR A 79 1.46 -3.07 -12.63
C TYR A 79 0.30 -3.61 -11.78
N TRP A 80 -0.80 -2.85 -11.70
CA TRP A 80 -2.00 -3.28 -10.98
C TRP A 80 -2.73 -4.41 -11.70
N ASP A 81 -2.72 -4.44 -13.03
CA ASP A 81 -3.34 -5.52 -13.80
C ASP A 81 -2.68 -6.88 -13.51
N ILE A 82 -1.38 -6.89 -13.18
CA ILE A 82 -0.64 -8.08 -12.72
C ILE A 82 -1.07 -8.47 -11.29
N LEU A 83 -1.21 -7.52 -10.38
CA LEU A 83 -1.65 -7.78 -9.00
C LEU A 83 -3.14 -8.13 -8.87
N LEU A 84 -3.98 -7.68 -9.83
CA LEU A 84 -5.41 -7.99 -9.89
C LEU A 84 -5.69 -9.47 -10.16
N GLN A 85 -4.70 -10.29 -10.53
CA GLN A 85 -4.86 -11.75 -10.55
C GLN A 85 -5.17 -12.32 -9.15
N MET A 86 -4.76 -11.63 -8.06
CA MET A 86 -5.18 -11.99 -6.70
C MET A 86 -6.68 -11.77 -6.46
N LYS A 87 -7.32 -10.80 -7.14
CA LYS A 87 -8.78 -10.58 -7.04
C LYS A 87 -9.60 -11.66 -7.76
N LYS A 88 -9.00 -12.45 -8.66
CA LYS A 88 -9.72 -13.54 -9.35
C LYS A 88 -9.94 -14.78 -8.49
N CYS A 89 -9.21 -14.97 -7.39
CA CYS A 89 -9.36 -16.17 -6.53
C CYS A 89 -10.50 -16.11 -5.50
N SER A 90 -11.38 -15.10 -5.50
CA SER A 90 -12.52 -15.04 -4.56
C SER A 90 -13.88 -15.28 -5.22
N ARG A 91 -13.91 -15.81 -6.45
CA ARG A 91 -15.13 -16.34 -7.07
C ARG A 91 -15.07 -17.88 -7.03
N HIS A 92 -15.29 -18.43 -5.85
CA HIS A 92 -15.90 -19.75 -5.66
C HIS A 92 -16.79 -19.68 -4.43
#